data_AF-A0A259NWN2-F1
#
_entry.id   AF-A0A259NWN2-F1
#
_cell.length_a   1.000
_cell.length_b   1.000
_cell.length_c   1.000
_cell.angle_alpha   90.00
_cell.angle_beta   90.00
_cell.angle_gamma   90.00
#
_symmetry.space_group_name_H-M   'P 1'
#
loop_
_entity.id
_entity.type
_entity.pdbx_description
1 polymer ?
#
loop_
_entity_poly.entity_id
_entity_poly.type
_entity_poly.pdbx_seq_one_letter_code
_entity_poly.pdbx_strand_id
1 'polypeptide(L)'
;EAQVQCLSEIFERAVKREILEGEIALPDVPQEVLAKYPSILAGIQSLEEQGFPVLVKDASLGGIYPVMCVTLMNPRTGGVFASFGAHPSLGLALERSLTELLQGRSLEGLNDLPAPTFSSEAVTEPNNFVEHFIDSSGIVSWRFFSAKPAYEFVEWDFTGHGEDSNVAEAATLFEILAKLGKESYVAIYDQLGAIACRILVPGYSEVYPIEDLVWDNTNKALLFRNDILNLHQLDDSSLDALLERLESNELDEYGDIATLIGVEFDENTPWGQLTVLELKLQIHLALQNFEPAQELVGAFLQYNDNTVERRLFYQALNAVLEILLDDELELADYEMNFRRMFGDERMGAVFGSIDKSVRFYGLTPTSIKLEGLDRHHRLMDSYKKLHAARGKSKDPNGLSNT
;
A
#
# COMPACT_ATOMS: atom_id res chain seq x y z
N GLU A 1 -14.86 22.74 8.85
CA GLU A 1 -14.22 21.53 9.39
C GLU A 1 -13.76 20.55 8.32
N ALA A 2 -14.62 19.84 7.59
CA ALA A 2 -14.18 18.85 6.58
C ALA A 2 -13.17 19.41 5.56
N GLN A 3 -13.41 20.63 5.05
CA GLN A 3 -12.46 21.32 4.15
C GLN A 3 -11.14 21.68 4.84
N VAL A 4 -11.18 22.13 6.10
CA VAL A 4 -9.96 22.44 6.89
C VAL A 4 -9.10 21.20 7.05
N GLN A 5 -9.71 20.07 7.40
CA GLN A 5 -9.01 18.78 7.53
C GLN A 5 -8.45 18.31 6.18
N CYS A 6 -9.24 18.37 5.11
CA CYS A 6 -8.79 17.96 3.78
C CYS A 6 -7.65 18.83 3.23
N LEU A 7 -7.72 20.16 3.42
CA LEU A 7 -6.64 21.07 3.03
C LEU A 7 -5.39 20.86 3.88
N SER A 8 -5.55 20.63 5.19
CA SER A 8 -4.43 20.29 6.07
C SER A 8 -3.73 19.01 5.61
N GLU A 9 -4.49 17.96 5.29
CA GLU A 9 -3.94 16.70 4.76
C GLU A 9 -3.20 16.89 3.41
N ILE A 10 -3.67 17.81 2.56
CA ILE A 10 -2.94 18.18 1.33
C ILE A 10 -1.60 18.85 1.68
N PHE A 11 -1.58 19.81 2.60
CA PHE A 11 -0.34 20.44 3.05
C PHE A 11 0.61 19.47 3.72
N GLU A 12 0.10 18.60 4.60
CA GLU A 12 0.86 17.56 5.28
C GLU A 12 1.67 16.73 4.28
N ARG A 13 1.01 16.21 3.25
CA ARG A 13 1.63 15.32 2.25
C ARG A 13 2.55 16.06 1.29
N ALA A 14 2.12 17.22 0.80
CA ALA A 14 2.92 18.00 -0.15
C ALA A 14 4.21 18.53 0.50
N VAL A 15 4.10 19.05 1.73
CA VAL A 15 5.24 19.56 2.49
C VAL A 15 6.13 18.42 3.00
N LYS A 16 5.54 17.27 3.40
CA LYS A 16 6.30 16.03 3.67
C LYS A 16 7.17 15.65 2.47
N ARG A 17 6.60 15.65 1.26
CA ARG A 17 7.35 15.37 0.02
C ARG A 17 8.50 16.36 -0.16
N GLU A 18 8.21 17.65 -0.12
CA GLU A 18 9.20 18.72 -0.33
C GLU A 18 10.36 18.61 0.67
N ILE A 19 10.07 18.30 1.94
CA ILE A 19 11.07 18.15 2.99
C ILE A 19 11.94 16.91 2.77
N LEU A 20 11.32 15.76 2.49
CA LEU A 20 12.02 14.48 2.36
C LEU A 20 12.87 14.45 1.08
N GLU A 21 12.29 14.77 -0.07
CA GLU A 21 13.00 14.81 -1.37
C GLU A 21 14.05 15.93 -1.42
N GLY A 22 13.76 17.08 -0.79
CA GLY A 22 14.69 18.20 -0.67
C GLY A 22 15.77 17.99 0.39
N GLU A 23 15.72 16.86 1.12
CA GLU A 23 16.63 16.53 2.22
C GLU A 23 16.74 17.67 3.26
N ILE A 24 15.64 18.37 3.53
CA ILE A 24 15.60 19.63 4.26
C ILE A 24 15.79 19.38 5.76
N ALA A 25 16.82 20.01 6.33
CA ALA A 25 17.02 20.03 7.78
C ALA A 25 16.08 21.06 8.43
N LEU A 26 15.17 20.58 9.27
CA LEU A 26 14.17 21.42 9.93
C LEU A 26 14.65 21.96 11.29
N PRO A 27 14.20 23.17 11.69
CA PRO A 27 14.48 23.71 13.02
C PRO A 27 13.75 22.93 14.12
N ASP A 28 14.41 22.75 15.26
CA ASP A 28 13.80 22.16 16.46
C ASP A 28 12.75 23.09 17.06
N VAL A 29 11.67 22.51 17.59
CA VAL A 29 10.71 23.26 18.41
C VAL A 29 11.32 23.54 19.78
N PRO A 30 11.41 24.81 20.22
CA PRO A 30 11.95 25.15 21.53
C PRO A 30 11.18 24.48 22.67
N GLN A 31 11.90 24.04 23.70
CA GLN A 31 11.31 23.36 24.85
C GLN A 31 10.22 24.18 25.56
N GLU A 32 10.37 25.50 25.57
CA GLU A 32 9.40 26.45 26.13
C GLU A 32 8.08 26.51 25.34
N VAL A 33 8.11 26.19 24.04
CA VAL A 33 6.89 26.04 23.22
C VAL A 33 6.26 24.68 23.50
N LEU A 34 7.04 23.60 23.55
CA LEU A 34 6.53 22.26 23.91
C LEU A 34 5.89 22.22 25.30
N ALA A 35 6.43 22.98 26.25
CA ALA A 35 5.88 23.09 27.60
C ALA A 35 4.45 23.66 27.66
N LYS A 36 3.98 24.33 26.58
CA LYS A 36 2.58 24.78 26.46
C LYS A 36 1.60 23.62 26.20
N TYR A 37 2.10 22.45 25.79
CA TYR A 37 1.32 21.25 25.44
C TYR A 37 1.70 20.05 26.33
N PRO A 38 1.34 20.05 27.63
CA PRO A 38 1.84 19.08 28.60
C PRO A 38 1.47 17.62 28.29
N SER A 39 0.31 17.35 27.68
CA SER A 39 -0.06 15.98 27.30
C SER A 39 0.83 15.42 26.19
N ILE A 40 1.12 16.24 25.17
CA ILE A 40 2.00 15.90 24.06
C ILE A 40 3.42 15.70 24.58
N LEU A 41 3.91 16.62 25.41
CA LEU A 41 5.24 16.52 26.02
C LEU A 41 5.39 15.25 26.86
N ALA A 42 4.37 14.87 27.63
CA ALA A 42 4.37 13.61 28.38
C ALA A 42 4.41 12.38 27.46
N GLY A 43 3.69 12.42 26.33
CA GLY A 43 3.75 11.37 25.30
C GLY A 43 5.14 11.20 24.70
N ILE A 44 5.80 12.31 24.37
CA ILE A 44 7.19 12.32 23.88
C ILE A 44 8.14 11.73 24.92
N GLN A 45 8.08 12.20 26.16
CA GLN A 45 8.93 11.72 27.25
C GLN A 45 8.76 10.21 27.50
N SER A 46 7.53 9.70 27.41
CA SER A 46 7.25 8.27 27.53
C SER A 46 7.95 7.42 26.45
N LEU A 47 8.04 7.93 25.21
CA LEU A 47 8.79 7.26 24.14
C LEU A 47 10.30 7.27 24.40
N GLU A 48 10.82 8.42 24.86
CA GLU A 48 12.24 8.55 25.20
C GLU A 48 12.64 7.66 26.37
N GLU A 49 11.81 7.54 27.40
CA GLU A 49 11.99 6.63 28.54
C GLU A 49 12.02 5.16 28.11
N GLN A 50 11.31 4.82 27.02
CA GLN A 50 11.32 3.50 26.40
C GLN A 50 12.51 3.27 25.45
N GLY A 51 13.43 4.24 25.37
CA GLY A 51 14.66 4.15 24.59
C GLY A 51 14.50 4.55 23.12
N PHE A 52 13.45 5.30 22.77
CA PHE A 52 13.24 5.84 21.44
C PHE A 52 13.42 7.37 21.45
N PRO A 53 14.59 7.91 21.04
CA PRO A 53 14.76 9.34 20.90
C PRO A 53 13.74 9.93 19.93
N VAL A 54 13.16 11.09 20.29
CA VAL A 54 12.16 11.78 19.48
C VAL A 54 12.65 13.18 19.12
N LEU A 55 12.56 13.53 17.85
CA LEU A 55 12.79 14.88 17.37
C LEU A 55 11.46 15.54 17.06
N VAL A 56 11.26 16.76 17.56
CA VAL A 56 10.09 17.58 17.25
C VAL A 56 10.55 18.79 16.45
N LYS A 57 10.09 18.88 15.22
CA LYS A 57 10.55 19.83 14.22
C LYS A 57 9.40 20.68 13.69
N ASP A 58 9.67 21.97 13.49
CA ASP A 58 8.76 22.86 12.78
C ASP A 58 8.94 22.63 11.26
N ALA A 59 7.88 22.14 10.63
CA ALA A 59 7.83 21.81 9.21
C ALA A 59 7.11 22.89 8.38
N SER A 60 6.90 24.09 8.94
CA SER A 60 6.21 25.20 8.27
C SER A 60 6.99 25.85 7.13
N LEU A 61 8.27 25.50 6.97
CA LEU A 61 9.20 26.10 6.00
C LEU A 61 9.24 27.63 6.12
N GLY A 62 9.48 28.12 7.34
CA GLY A 62 9.54 29.55 7.65
C GLY A 62 8.17 30.18 7.89
N GLY A 63 7.20 29.43 8.42
CA GLY A 63 5.86 29.93 8.77
C GLY A 63 4.90 30.01 7.58
N ILE A 64 5.20 29.35 6.47
CA ILE A 64 4.35 29.34 5.27
C ILE A 64 3.23 28.32 5.42
N TYR A 65 3.54 27.14 5.96
CA TYR A 65 2.66 25.99 6.01
C TYR A 65 2.27 25.59 7.43
N PRO A 66 1.03 25.10 7.66
CA PRO A 66 0.57 24.68 8.99
C PRO A 66 0.97 23.23 9.30
N VAL A 67 2.26 22.89 9.20
CA VAL A 67 2.77 21.50 9.26
C VAL A 67 3.81 21.34 10.36
N MET A 68 3.71 20.24 11.10
CA MET A 68 4.67 19.78 12.10
C MET A 68 5.28 18.45 11.67
N CYS A 69 6.49 18.16 12.16
CA CYS A 69 7.12 16.86 12.02
C CYS A 69 7.58 16.31 13.38
N VAL A 70 7.22 15.06 13.66
CA VAL A 70 7.70 14.30 14.81
C VAL A 70 8.41 13.07 14.29
N THR A 71 9.71 12.95 14.57
CA THR A 71 10.53 11.83 14.11
C THR A 71 10.96 10.96 15.27
N LEU A 72 10.67 9.67 15.20
CA LEU A 72 11.18 8.67 16.14
C LEU A 72 12.44 8.03 15.58
N MET A 73 13.44 7.84 16.44
CA MET A 73 14.64 7.05 16.16
C MET A 73 14.60 5.75 16.96
N ASN A 74 15.02 4.64 16.35
CA ASN A 74 15.19 3.37 17.02
C ASN A 74 16.68 3.01 17.13
N PRO A 75 17.35 3.30 18.27
CA PRO A 75 18.77 2.98 18.45
C PRO A 75 19.10 1.49 18.42
N ARG A 76 18.09 0.61 18.53
CA ARG A 76 18.29 -0.84 18.53
C ARG A 76 18.52 -1.39 17.12
N THR A 77 17.87 -0.80 16.12
CA THR A 77 17.92 -1.26 14.72
C THR A 77 18.58 -0.24 13.79
N GLY A 78 18.74 1.01 14.25
CA GLY A 78 19.20 2.12 13.42
C GLY A 78 18.10 2.72 12.53
N GLY A 79 16.86 2.22 12.65
CA GLY A 79 15.71 2.69 11.88
C GLY A 79 15.16 4.04 12.36
N VAL A 80 14.49 4.76 11.47
CA VAL A 80 13.82 6.04 11.77
C VAL A 80 12.41 6.08 11.19
N PHE A 81 11.54 6.88 11.80
CA PHE A 81 10.17 7.09 11.35
C PHE A 81 9.81 8.57 11.45
N ALA A 82 9.68 9.25 10.31
CA ALA A 82 9.34 10.66 10.24
C ALA A 82 7.83 10.82 9.99
N SER A 83 7.10 11.16 11.06
CA SER A 83 5.67 11.44 11.03
C SER A 83 5.43 12.94 10.78
N PHE A 84 4.41 13.26 9.99
CA PHE A 84 4.03 14.64 9.68
C PHE A 84 2.56 14.82 10.00
N GLY A 85 2.20 15.98 10.52
CA GLY A 85 0.82 16.31 10.85
C GLY A 85 0.55 17.76 10.54
N ALA A 86 -0.61 18.03 9.96
CA ALA A 86 -1.02 19.39 9.64
C ALA A 86 -2.35 19.76 10.29
N HIS A 87 -2.45 21.02 10.71
CA HIS A 87 -3.67 21.67 11.19
C HIS A 87 -3.41 23.18 11.34
N PRO A 88 -4.40 24.07 11.14
CA PRO A 88 -4.21 25.51 11.40
C PRO A 88 -3.69 25.85 12.80
N SER A 89 -3.95 24.98 13.78
CA SER A 89 -3.42 25.09 15.14
C SER A 89 -2.14 24.27 15.28
N LEU A 90 -1.06 24.92 15.70
CA LEU A 90 0.24 24.29 15.95
C LEU A 90 0.12 23.11 16.93
N GLY A 91 -0.61 23.28 18.03
CA GLY A 91 -0.81 22.23 19.02
C GLY A 91 -1.51 20.99 18.46
N LEU A 92 -2.55 21.19 17.63
CA LEU A 92 -3.27 20.09 17.00
C LEU A 92 -2.44 19.43 15.89
N ALA A 93 -1.67 20.19 15.11
CA ALA A 93 -0.76 19.64 14.11
C ALA A 93 0.33 18.76 14.75
N LEU A 94 0.87 19.21 15.89
CA LEU A 94 1.83 18.47 16.70
C LEU A 94 1.22 17.19 17.29
N GLU A 95 0.02 17.28 17.86
CA GLU A 95 -0.71 16.12 18.38
C GLU A 95 -0.95 15.08 17.30
N ARG A 96 -1.45 15.50 16.12
CA ARG A 96 -1.68 14.62 14.97
C ARG A 96 -0.40 13.90 14.56
N SER A 97 0.70 14.63 14.40
CA SER A 97 2.02 14.07 14.05
C SER A 97 2.45 12.97 15.03
N LEU A 98 2.24 13.18 16.34
CA LEU A 98 2.59 12.21 17.37
C LEU A 98 1.65 11.00 17.39
N THR A 99 0.34 11.22 17.23
CA THR A 99 -0.64 10.11 17.25
C THR A 99 -0.51 9.19 16.05
N GLU A 100 -0.23 9.74 14.87
CA GLU A 100 -0.01 8.98 13.64
C GLU A 100 1.22 8.06 13.75
N LEU A 101 2.26 8.53 14.46
CA LEU A 101 3.48 7.75 14.72
C LEU A 101 3.22 6.43 15.44
N LEU A 102 2.19 6.38 16.28
CA LEU A 102 1.83 5.20 17.08
C LEU A 102 0.58 4.48 16.56
N GLN A 103 -0.07 5.01 15.52
CA GLN A 103 -1.32 4.46 15.04
C GLN A 103 -1.08 3.09 14.36
N GLY A 104 -1.73 2.05 14.90
CA GLY A 104 -1.67 0.71 14.33
C GLY A 104 -0.34 -0.03 14.53
N ARG A 105 0.62 0.55 15.28
CA ARG A 105 1.95 -0.03 15.49
C ARG A 105 2.14 -0.46 16.95
N SER A 106 2.65 -1.68 17.13
CA SER A 106 3.22 -2.09 18.42
C SER A 106 4.64 -1.54 18.53
N LEU A 107 5.21 -1.51 19.74
CA LEU A 107 6.61 -1.14 19.93
C LEU A 107 7.58 -2.11 19.23
N GLU A 108 7.17 -3.37 19.06
CA GLU A 108 7.94 -4.37 18.31
C GLU A 108 7.95 -4.07 16.81
N GLY A 109 6.82 -3.58 16.28
CA GLY A 109 6.70 -3.13 14.89
C GLY A 109 7.54 -1.88 14.54
N LEU A 110 8.18 -1.24 15.53
CA LEU A 110 9.17 -0.17 15.29
C LEU A 110 10.57 -0.73 14.96
N ASN A 111 10.78 -2.04 15.01
CA ASN A 111 12.07 -2.64 14.66
C ASN A 111 12.27 -2.76 13.14
N ASP A 112 11.17 -2.78 12.37
CA ASP A 112 11.19 -2.92 10.90
C ASP A 112 11.37 -1.58 10.17
N LEU A 113 11.64 -0.50 10.91
CA LEU A 113 11.85 0.83 10.34
C LEU A 113 13.15 0.90 9.51
N PRO A 114 13.13 1.54 8.33
CA PRO A 114 14.30 1.67 7.48
C PRO A 114 15.38 2.54 8.14
N ALA A 115 16.64 2.18 7.92
CA ALA A 115 17.76 3.02 8.30
C ALA A 115 17.88 4.22 7.34
N PRO A 116 18.20 5.42 7.85
CA PRO A 116 18.42 6.58 6.99
C PRO A 116 19.70 6.46 6.16
N THR A 117 19.76 7.18 5.04
CA THR A 117 20.84 7.08 4.05
C THR A 117 21.42 8.44 3.66
N PHE A 118 22.63 8.47 3.10
CA PHE A 118 23.17 9.66 2.43
C PHE A 118 22.94 9.65 0.91
N SER A 119 22.38 8.56 0.37
CA SER A 119 22.06 8.43 -1.05
C SER A 119 20.85 9.30 -1.40
N SER A 120 21.10 10.45 -2.01
CA SER A 120 20.03 11.33 -2.49
C SER A 120 19.18 10.64 -3.57
N GLU A 121 19.79 9.77 -4.39
CA GLU A 121 19.06 8.98 -5.40
C GLU A 121 18.01 8.07 -4.75
N ALA A 122 18.34 7.39 -3.65
CA ALA A 122 17.38 6.53 -2.95
C ALA A 122 16.22 7.31 -2.32
N VAL A 123 16.48 8.53 -1.85
CA VAL A 123 15.47 9.37 -1.19
C VAL A 123 14.54 10.06 -2.21
N THR A 124 15.06 10.38 -3.40
CA THR A 124 14.33 11.07 -4.48
C THR A 124 13.72 10.11 -5.51
N GLU A 125 13.90 8.80 -5.33
CA GLU A 125 13.25 7.81 -6.16
C GLU A 125 11.72 7.87 -5.94
N PRO A 126 10.88 7.87 -7.00
CA PRO A 126 9.45 8.09 -6.86
C PRO A 126 8.71 7.11 -5.95
N ASN A 127 9.08 5.82 -5.94
CA ASN A 127 8.47 4.82 -5.07
C ASN A 127 8.78 5.06 -3.60
N ASN A 128 9.93 5.66 -3.26
CA ASN A 128 10.23 6.05 -1.89
C ASN A 128 9.13 6.96 -1.29
N PHE A 129 8.61 7.92 -2.07
CA PHE A 129 7.50 8.75 -1.60
C PHE A 129 6.20 7.96 -1.47
N VAL A 130 5.95 7.01 -2.37
CA VAL A 130 4.77 6.12 -2.30
C VAL A 130 4.82 5.27 -1.02
N GLU A 131 5.98 4.71 -0.66
CA GLU A 131 6.18 4.02 0.63
C GLU A 131 5.94 4.96 1.81
N HIS A 132 6.45 6.20 1.74
CA HIS A 132 6.16 7.23 2.73
C HIS A 132 4.66 7.54 2.88
N PHE A 133 3.88 7.40 1.81
CA PHE A 133 2.44 7.64 1.81
C PHE A 133 1.64 6.43 2.33
N ILE A 134 2.00 5.22 1.93
CA ILE A 134 1.26 3.99 2.27
C ILE A 134 1.32 3.72 3.76
N ASP A 135 2.52 3.73 4.34
CA ASP A 135 2.71 3.37 5.74
C ASP A 135 3.86 4.11 6.44
N SER A 136 4.49 5.08 5.76
CA SER A 136 5.65 5.83 6.27
C SER A 136 6.90 4.97 6.50
N SER A 137 7.05 3.87 5.76
CA SER A 137 8.25 3.01 5.74
C SER A 137 9.30 3.42 4.70
N GLY A 138 9.10 4.55 4.01
CA GLY A 138 10.09 5.07 3.08
C GLY A 138 11.39 5.51 3.77
N ILE A 139 12.47 5.53 3.01
CA ILE A 139 13.81 5.91 3.44
C ILE A 139 13.90 7.43 3.64
N VAL A 140 14.60 7.84 4.70
CA VAL A 140 14.86 9.26 5.05
C VAL A 140 16.35 9.57 4.90
N SER A 141 16.69 10.79 4.48
CA SER A 141 18.08 11.23 4.41
C SER A 141 18.71 11.50 5.78
N TRP A 142 19.99 11.18 5.95
CA TRP A 142 20.77 11.67 7.10
C TRP A 142 20.86 13.20 7.17
N ARG A 143 20.73 13.90 6.03
CA ARG A 143 20.80 15.37 5.97
C ARG A 143 19.62 16.04 6.67
N PHE A 144 18.46 15.40 6.68
CA PHE A 144 17.27 15.83 7.44
C PHE A 144 17.59 16.01 8.94
N PHE A 145 18.52 15.21 9.48
CA PHE A 145 18.93 15.23 10.88
C PHE A 145 20.08 16.21 11.20
N SER A 146 20.45 17.09 10.25
CA SER A 146 21.47 18.10 10.48
C SER A 146 21.09 19.07 11.61
N ALA A 147 22.05 19.39 12.49
CA ALA A 147 21.90 20.42 13.52
C ALA A 147 21.90 21.85 12.97
N LYS A 148 22.18 22.04 11.67
CA LYS A 148 22.06 23.32 10.97
C LYS A 148 20.74 23.31 10.19
N PRO A 149 19.68 23.97 10.67
CA PRO A 149 18.41 24.00 9.97
C PRO A 149 18.49 24.93 8.76
N ALA A 150 17.71 24.63 7.73
CA ALA A 150 17.56 25.47 6.54
C ALA A 150 16.65 26.70 6.79
N TYR A 151 15.82 26.63 7.85
CA TYR A 151 14.87 27.66 8.24
C TYR A 151 15.02 28.01 9.73
N GLU A 152 14.54 29.18 10.11
CA GLU A 152 14.35 29.53 11.52
C GLU A 152 13.00 29.00 12.01
N PHE A 153 12.92 28.62 13.29
CA PHE A 153 11.67 28.21 13.92
C PHE A 153 10.67 29.36 13.92
N VAL A 154 9.41 29.06 13.58
CA VAL A 154 8.29 30.00 13.67
C VAL A 154 7.21 29.40 14.58
N GLU A 155 6.83 30.11 15.64
CA GLU A 155 5.64 29.76 16.44
C GLU A 155 4.38 30.27 15.72
N TRP A 156 4.00 29.58 14.63
CA TRP A 156 2.89 29.95 13.76
C TRP A 156 1.52 29.62 14.36
N ASP A 157 0.49 30.33 13.91
CA ASP A 157 -0.92 30.09 14.23
C ASP A 157 -1.80 30.57 13.07
N PHE A 158 -2.56 29.65 12.47
CA PHE A 158 -3.49 29.93 11.38
C PHE A 158 -4.96 29.78 11.83
N THR A 159 -5.22 29.67 13.13
CA THR A 159 -6.56 29.43 13.67
C THR A 159 -7.49 30.62 13.48
N GLY A 160 -8.76 30.31 13.30
CA GLY A 160 -9.85 31.30 13.32
C GLY A 160 -10.35 31.53 14.74
N HIS A 161 -11.04 32.65 14.95
CA HIS A 161 -11.70 32.97 16.23
C HIS A 161 -13.20 33.21 16.03
N GLY A 162 -14.01 32.81 17.01
CA GLY A 162 -15.46 33.01 16.98
C GLY A 162 -16.23 31.84 16.34
N GLU A 163 -17.54 32.05 16.10
CA GLU A 163 -18.46 31.00 15.62
C GLU A 163 -18.13 30.52 14.19
N ASP A 164 -17.50 31.38 13.37
CA ASP A 164 -17.13 31.09 11.99
C ASP A 164 -15.65 30.66 11.83
N SER A 165 -15.00 30.20 12.91
CA SER A 165 -13.55 29.87 12.90
C SER A 165 -13.15 28.92 11.77
N ASN A 166 -13.93 27.86 11.57
CA ASN A 166 -13.74 26.87 10.52
C ASN A 166 -13.79 27.46 9.09
N VAL A 167 -14.62 28.48 8.87
CA VAL A 167 -14.75 29.15 7.56
C VAL A 167 -13.52 30.02 7.32
N ALA A 168 -13.09 30.77 8.34
CA ALA A 168 -11.89 31.58 8.29
C ALA A 168 -10.64 30.71 8.06
N GLU A 169 -10.50 29.60 8.78
CA GLU A 169 -9.39 28.65 8.62
C GLU A 169 -9.35 28.07 7.20
N ALA A 170 -10.48 27.63 6.67
CA ALA A 170 -10.54 27.12 5.29
C ALA A 170 -10.13 28.20 4.28
N ALA A 171 -10.60 29.44 4.45
CA ALA A 171 -10.23 30.56 3.60
C ALA A 171 -8.73 30.86 3.65
N THR A 172 -8.12 30.87 4.84
CA THR A 172 -6.67 31.03 5.01
C THR A 172 -5.90 29.94 4.26
N LEU A 173 -6.30 28.68 4.40
CA LEU A 173 -5.64 27.55 3.73
C LEU A 173 -5.77 27.61 2.20
N PHE A 174 -6.94 28.00 1.69
CA PHE A 174 -7.11 28.26 0.25
C PHE A 174 -6.26 29.45 -0.24
N GLU A 175 -6.11 30.49 0.58
CA GLU A 175 -5.26 31.63 0.24
C GLU A 175 -3.78 31.25 0.11
N ILE A 176 -3.30 30.32 0.95
CA ILE A 176 -1.94 29.75 0.81
C ILE A 176 -1.80 29.09 -0.57
N LEU A 177 -2.74 28.22 -0.97
CA LEU A 177 -2.72 27.58 -2.30
C LEU A 177 -2.79 28.61 -3.43
N ALA A 178 -3.63 29.65 -3.29
CA ALA A 178 -3.74 30.72 -4.27
C ALA A 178 -2.43 31.51 -4.43
N LYS A 179 -1.72 31.79 -3.32
CA LYS A 179 -0.40 32.44 -3.33
C LYS A 179 0.66 31.57 -4.01
N LEU A 180 0.54 30.25 -3.93
CA LEU A 180 1.37 29.30 -4.67
C LEU A 180 0.98 29.15 -6.15
N GLY A 181 -0.09 29.81 -6.60
CA GLY A 181 -0.62 29.66 -7.96
C GLY A 181 -1.26 28.28 -8.21
N LYS A 182 -1.74 27.61 -7.17
CA LYS A 182 -2.35 26.28 -7.24
C LYS A 182 -3.87 26.38 -7.27
N GLU A 183 -4.48 25.87 -8.32
CA GLU A 183 -5.94 25.78 -8.43
C GLU A 183 -6.47 24.58 -7.64
N SER A 184 -7.62 24.74 -6.99
CA SER A 184 -8.25 23.70 -6.16
C SER A 184 -9.61 23.29 -6.74
N TYR A 185 -9.83 21.99 -6.88
CA TYR A 185 -11.08 21.40 -7.35
C TYR A 185 -11.76 20.71 -6.17
N VAL A 186 -12.96 21.15 -5.81
CA VAL A 186 -13.67 20.69 -4.61
C VAL A 186 -14.94 19.94 -5.00
N ALA A 187 -15.06 18.69 -4.54
CA ALA A 187 -16.30 17.94 -4.55
C ALA A 187 -16.86 17.83 -3.13
N ILE A 188 -18.13 18.16 -2.94
CA ILE A 188 -18.83 18.10 -1.65
C ILE A 188 -19.82 16.93 -1.68
N TYR A 189 -19.86 16.16 -0.60
CA TYR A 189 -20.74 15.02 -0.40
C TYR A 189 -21.49 15.19 0.92
N ASP A 190 -22.81 15.34 0.84
CA ASP A 190 -23.71 15.59 1.97
C ASP A 190 -24.84 14.54 2.07
N GLN A 191 -24.82 13.55 1.19
CA GLN A 191 -25.95 12.66 0.93
C GLN A 191 -26.16 11.58 2.01
N LEU A 192 -25.21 11.41 2.93
CA LEU A 192 -25.16 10.28 3.87
C LEU A 192 -25.27 10.71 5.35
N GLY A 193 -25.69 11.95 5.61
CA GLY A 193 -25.92 12.46 6.98
C GLY A 193 -24.68 13.02 7.68
N ALA A 194 -23.51 12.95 7.04
CA ALA A 194 -22.31 13.68 7.40
C ALA A 194 -21.79 14.43 6.16
N ILE A 195 -21.12 15.57 6.38
CA ILE A 195 -20.46 16.33 5.32
C ILE A 195 -19.07 15.74 5.10
N ALA A 196 -18.79 15.35 3.87
CA ALA A 196 -17.47 15.00 3.40
C ALA A 196 -17.10 15.86 2.20
N CYS A 197 -15.80 16.02 1.95
CA CYS A 197 -15.31 16.65 0.74
C CYS A 197 -14.12 15.87 0.18
N ARG A 198 -13.88 16.02 -1.12
CA ARG A 198 -12.65 15.63 -1.78
C ARG A 198 -12.10 16.86 -2.50
N ILE A 199 -10.86 17.22 -2.18
CA ILE A 199 -10.17 18.36 -2.80
C ILE A 199 -9.01 17.80 -3.61
N LEU A 200 -8.88 18.24 -4.86
CA LEU A 200 -7.75 17.95 -5.74
C LEU A 200 -7.02 19.25 -6.05
N VAL A 201 -5.70 19.25 -5.93
CA VAL A 201 -4.83 20.39 -6.21
C VAL A 201 -3.75 19.92 -7.17
N PRO A 202 -3.96 20.04 -8.49
CA PRO A 202 -3.03 19.51 -9.48
C PRO A 202 -1.60 20.05 -9.33
N GLY A 203 -0.63 19.15 -9.43
CA GLY A 203 0.79 19.38 -9.18
C GLY A 203 1.12 19.66 -7.70
N TYR A 204 0.31 19.20 -6.76
CA TYR A 204 0.51 19.40 -5.33
C TYR A 204 -0.11 18.29 -4.46
N SER A 205 -1.32 17.81 -4.77
CA SER A 205 -2.02 16.78 -3.99
C SER A 205 -1.87 15.35 -4.54
N GLU A 206 -1.17 15.16 -5.65
CA GLU A 206 -0.89 13.84 -6.22
C GLU A 206 -0.11 12.98 -5.25
N VAL A 207 -0.35 11.68 -5.25
CA VAL A 207 0.44 10.69 -4.51
C VAL A 207 1.39 9.98 -5.48
N TYR A 208 0.83 9.57 -6.61
CA TYR A 208 1.48 8.84 -7.67
C TYR A 208 1.92 9.78 -8.81
N PRO A 209 3.04 9.48 -9.48
CA PRO A 209 3.45 10.20 -10.69
C PRO A 209 2.43 10.06 -11.83
N ILE A 210 2.42 11.02 -12.75
CA ILE A 210 1.45 11.03 -13.87
C ILE A 210 1.71 9.88 -14.85
N GLU A 211 2.96 9.43 -14.91
CA GLU A 211 3.45 8.31 -15.70
C GLU A 211 2.75 6.99 -15.34
N ASP A 212 2.27 6.84 -14.09
CA ASP A 212 1.53 5.65 -13.64
C ASP A 212 0.19 5.49 -14.37
N LEU A 213 -0.36 6.55 -14.97
CA LEU A 213 -1.52 6.41 -15.85
C LEU A 213 -1.23 5.54 -17.08
N VAL A 214 0.04 5.40 -17.47
CA VAL A 214 0.50 4.58 -18.59
C VAL A 214 1.09 3.26 -18.08
N TRP A 215 2.03 3.33 -17.14
CA TRP A 215 2.83 2.18 -16.72
C TRP A 215 2.19 1.37 -15.59
N ASP A 216 1.52 2.03 -14.65
CA ASP A 216 0.86 1.37 -13.51
C ASP A 216 -0.64 1.63 -13.39
N ASN A 217 -1.32 1.60 -14.53
CA ASN A 217 -2.76 1.82 -14.57
C ASN A 217 -3.51 0.59 -14.07
N THR A 218 -4.27 0.74 -12.98
CA THR A 218 -5.09 -0.35 -12.41
C THR A 218 -6.16 -0.91 -13.37
N ASN A 219 -6.49 -0.21 -14.47
CA ASN A 219 -7.32 -0.77 -15.54
C ASN A 219 -6.65 -1.92 -16.31
N LYS A 220 -5.34 -2.14 -16.16
CA LYS A 220 -4.63 -3.32 -16.72
C LYS A 220 -5.30 -4.64 -16.31
N ALA A 221 -5.98 -4.64 -15.16
CA ALA A 221 -6.85 -5.72 -14.68
C ALA A 221 -7.84 -6.26 -15.75
N LEU A 222 -8.32 -5.41 -16.66
CA LEU A 222 -9.27 -5.78 -17.72
C LEU A 222 -8.70 -6.80 -18.71
N LEU A 223 -7.37 -6.85 -18.87
CA LEU A 223 -6.67 -7.80 -19.75
C LEU A 223 -6.67 -9.24 -19.20
N PHE A 224 -6.88 -9.39 -17.89
CA PHE A 224 -6.66 -10.65 -17.17
C PHE A 224 -7.92 -11.19 -16.53
N ARG A 225 -8.78 -10.31 -15.97
CA ARG A 225 -9.88 -10.68 -15.08
C ARG A 225 -10.79 -11.78 -15.63
N ASN A 226 -11.24 -11.65 -16.88
CA ASN A 226 -12.17 -12.61 -17.45
C ASN A 226 -11.57 -14.01 -17.53
N ASP A 227 -10.33 -14.11 -18.00
CA ASP A 227 -9.70 -15.39 -18.27
C ASP A 227 -9.25 -16.04 -16.96
N ILE A 228 -8.70 -15.26 -16.02
CA ILE A 228 -8.33 -15.75 -14.68
C ILE A 228 -9.56 -16.26 -13.92
N LEU A 229 -10.68 -15.54 -13.93
CA LEU A 229 -11.91 -16.02 -13.28
C LEU A 229 -12.53 -17.24 -13.97
N ASN A 230 -12.20 -17.51 -15.23
CA ASN A 230 -12.68 -18.69 -15.96
C ASN A 230 -11.55 -19.69 -16.24
N LEU A 231 -10.45 -19.65 -15.47
CA LEU A 231 -9.21 -20.38 -15.73
C LEU A 231 -9.42 -21.87 -16.07
N HIS A 232 -10.31 -22.53 -15.34
CA HIS A 232 -10.64 -23.95 -15.52
C HIS A 232 -11.37 -24.28 -16.83
N GLN A 233 -11.98 -23.29 -17.47
CA GLN A 233 -12.72 -23.43 -18.73
C GLN A 233 -11.87 -23.09 -19.96
N LEU A 234 -10.67 -22.55 -19.76
CA LEU A 234 -9.77 -22.19 -20.85
C LEU A 234 -9.19 -23.44 -21.51
N ASP A 235 -9.17 -23.43 -22.84
CA ASP A 235 -8.42 -24.38 -23.66
C ASP A 235 -6.94 -23.97 -23.75
N ASP A 236 -6.11 -24.85 -24.30
CA ASP A 236 -4.66 -24.65 -24.39
C ASP A 236 -4.32 -23.35 -25.14
N SER A 237 -5.05 -23.03 -26.23
CA SER A 237 -4.82 -21.78 -26.98
C SER A 237 -5.16 -20.53 -26.16
N SER A 238 -6.22 -20.57 -25.35
CA SER A 238 -6.60 -19.43 -24.49
C SER A 238 -5.65 -19.30 -23.30
N LEU A 239 -5.13 -20.42 -22.80
CA LEU A 239 -4.09 -20.43 -21.76
C LEU A 239 -2.77 -19.84 -22.27
N ASP A 240 -2.31 -20.23 -23.46
CA ASP A 240 -1.12 -19.65 -24.09
C ASP A 240 -1.29 -18.13 -24.25
N ALA A 241 -2.45 -17.68 -24.72
CA ALA A 241 -2.73 -16.25 -24.87
C ALA A 241 -2.80 -15.51 -23.53
N LEU A 242 -3.30 -16.14 -22.45
CA LEU A 242 -3.28 -15.56 -21.11
C LEU A 242 -1.85 -15.46 -20.57
N LEU A 243 -1.05 -16.52 -20.74
CA LEU A 243 0.35 -16.57 -20.33
C LEU A 243 1.17 -15.48 -21.03
N GLU A 244 1.05 -15.34 -22.35
CA GLU A 244 1.73 -14.29 -23.11
C GLU A 244 1.40 -12.89 -22.58
N ARG A 245 0.14 -12.63 -22.20
CA ARG A 245 -0.24 -11.36 -21.58
C ARG A 245 0.37 -11.19 -20.20
N LEU A 246 0.44 -12.23 -19.38
CA LEU A 246 1.06 -12.17 -18.05
C LEU A 246 2.58 -11.91 -18.14
N GLU A 247 3.24 -12.36 -19.21
CA GLU A 247 4.67 -12.15 -19.45
C GLU A 247 4.99 -10.79 -20.08
N SER A 248 4.13 -10.27 -20.95
CA SER A 248 4.39 -9.06 -21.74
C SER A 248 3.97 -7.73 -21.09
N ASN A 249 3.40 -7.75 -19.88
CA ASN A 249 2.83 -6.57 -19.22
C ASN A 249 3.60 -6.10 -17.96
N GLU A 250 4.86 -6.51 -17.80
CA GLU A 250 5.75 -6.07 -16.71
C GLU A 250 5.10 -6.14 -15.32
N LEU A 251 4.43 -7.27 -15.04
CA LEU A 251 3.75 -7.50 -13.77
C LEU A 251 4.76 -7.87 -12.67
N ASP A 252 4.48 -7.43 -11.44
CA ASP A 252 5.18 -7.96 -10.27
C ASP A 252 4.85 -9.45 -10.09
N GLU A 253 5.87 -10.29 -10.22
CA GLU A 253 5.77 -11.75 -10.11
C GLU A 253 5.26 -12.20 -8.73
N TYR A 254 5.55 -11.42 -7.68
CA TYR A 254 5.13 -11.71 -6.31
C TYR A 254 3.82 -10.99 -5.95
N GLY A 255 3.30 -10.16 -6.83
CA GLY A 255 2.03 -9.48 -6.65
C GLY A 255 0.83 -10.44 -6.64
N ASP A 256 -0.14 -10.16 -5.78
CA ASP A 256 -1.35 -10.98 -5.65
C ASP A 256 -2.26 -10.85 -6.88
N ILE A 257 -2.72 -12.00 -7.39
CA ILE A 257 -3.74 -12.07 -8.44
C ILE A 257 -5.01 -11.36 -8.02
N ALA A 258 -5.42 -11.50 -6.74
CA ALA A 258 -6.60 -10.84 -6.18
C ALA A 258 -6.57 -9.32 -6.42
N THR A 259 -5.43 -8.69 -6.13
CA THR A 259 -5.17 -7.26 -6.34
C THR A 259 -5.13 -6.94 -7.84
N LEU A 260 -4.38 -7.71 -8.64
CA LEU A 260 -4.26 -7.52 -10.08
C LEU A 260 -5.63 -7.49 -10.77
N ILE A 261 -6.55 -8.39 -10.42
CA ILE A 261 -7.87 -8.45 -11.05
C ILE A 261 -8.96 -7.71 -10.27
N GLY A 262 -8.67 -7.12 -9.11
CA GLY A 262 -9.64 -6.41 -8.28
C GLY A 262 -10.81 -7.29 -7.81
N VAL A 263 -10.50 -8.50 -7.33
CA VAL A 263 -11.48 -9.46 -6.79
C VAL A 263 -11.08 -9.86 -5.37
N GLU A 264 -12.05 -9.88 -4.46
CA GLU A 264 -11.83 -10.12 -3.04
C GLU A 264 -12.00 -11.60 -2.71
N PHE A 265 -10.88 -12.31 -2.65
CA PHE A 265 -10.81 -13.68 -2.17
C PHE A 265 -10.59 -13.71 -0.65
N ASP A 266 -10.74 -14.89 -0.04
CA ASP A 266 -10.32 -15.09 1.35
C ASP A 266 -8.81 -15.30 1.39
N GLU A 267 -8.09 -14.45 2.11
CA GLU A 267 -6.63 -14.45 2.29
C GLU A 267 -6.07 -15.79 2.81
N ASN A 268 -6.91 -16.66 3.38
CA ASN A 268 -6.51 -17.99 3.85
C ASN A 268 -6.76 -19.10 2.81
N THR A 269 -7.24 -18.76 1.63
CA THR A 269 -7.50 -19.71 0.54
C THR A 269 -6.41 -19.63 -0.54
N PRO A 270 -6.19 -20.71 -1.32
CA PRO A 270 -5.24 -20.68 -2.42
C PRO A 270 -5.44 -19.51 -3.39
N TRP A 271 -6.69 -19.15 -3.70
CA TRP A 271 -7.00 -17.96 -4.52
C TRP A 271 -6.57 -16.65 -3.87
N GLY A 272 -6.71 -16.51 -2.56
CA GLY A 272 -6.32 -15.31 -1.83
C GLY A 272 -4.82 -15.17 -1.61
N GLN A 273 -4.05 -16.23 -1.85
CA GLN A 273 -2.59 -16.25 -1.74
C GLN A 273 -1.91 -16.49 -3.10
N LEU A 274 -2.66 -16.45 -4.20
CA LEU A 274 -2.16 -16.77 -5.53
C LEU A 274 -1.40 -15.56 -6.09
N THR A 275 -0.12 -15.75 -6.40
CA THR A 275 0.72 -14.72 -7.03
C THR A 275 0.72 -14.85 -8.56
N VAL A 276 1.19 -13.81 -9.25
CA VAL A 276 1.40 -13.84 -10.71
C VAL A 276 2.33 -14.98 -11.11
N LEU A 277 3.44 -15.16 -10.40
CA LEU A 277 4.42 -16.22 -10.62
C LEU A 277 3.78 -17.60 -10.53
N GLU A 278 3.00 -17.84 -9.47
CA GLU A 278 2.36 -19.14 -9.26
C GLU A 278 1.28 -19.42 -10.31
N LEU A 279 0.53 -18.40 -10.74
CA LEU A 279 -0.43 -18.58 -11.82
C LEU A 279 0.28 -18.97 -13.13
N LYS A 280 1.37 -18.29 -13.51
CA LYS A 280 2.18 -18.64 -14.69
C LYS A 280 2.68 -20.08 -14.60
N LEU A 281 3.21 -20.47 -13.44
CA LEU A 281 3.67 -21.84 -13.15
C LEU A 281 2.55 -22.86 -13.40
N GLN A 282 1.37 -22.65 -12.83
CA GLN A 282 0.25 -23.58 -13.01
C GLN A 282 -0.26 -23.62 -14.46
N ILE A 283 -0.20 -22.49 -15.20
CA ILE A 283 -0.51 -22.46 -16.63
C ILE A 283 0.50 -23.28 -17.43
N HIS A 284 1.81 -23.15 -17.16
CA HIS A 284 2.83 -23.98 -17.81
C HIS A 284 2.63 -25.48 -17.54
N LEU A 285 2.30 -25.87 -16.31
CA LEU A 285 1.95 -27.27 -16.00
C LEU A 285 0.73 -27.73 -16.81
N ALA A 286 -0.33 -26.92 -16.84
CA ALA A 286 -1.53 -27.21 -17.61
C ALA A 286 -1.28 -27.28 -19.13
N LEU A 287 -0.23 -26.64 -19.63
CA LEU A 287 0.21 -26.72 -21.02
C LEU A 287 1.24 -27.83 -21.28
N GLN A 288 1.76 -28.48 -20.22
CA GLN A 288 2.89 -29.43 -20.25
C GLN A 288 4.23 -28.81 -20.69
N ASN A 289 4.42 -27.52 -20.41
CA ASN A 289 5.69 -26.81 -20.61
C ASN A 289 6.57 -27.00 -19.35
N PHE A 290 7.18 -28.17 -19.20
CA PHE A 290 7.86 -28.59 -17.96
C PHE A 290 9.13 -27.81 -17.62
N GLU A 291 9.94 -27.44 -18.62
CA GLU A 291 11.16 -26.65 -18.41
C GLU A 291 10.84 -25.28 -17.77
N PRO A 292 10.00 -24.40 -18.36
CA PRO A 292 9.59 -23.16 -17.69
C PRO A 292 8.88 -23.38 -16.36
N ALA A 293 8.06 -24.43 -16.24
CA ALA A 293 7.40 -24.73 -14.98
C ALA A 293 8.42 -24.99 -13.86
N GLN A 294 9.48 -25.76 -14.13
CA GLN A 294 10.52 -26.05 -13.15
C GLN A 294 11.28 -24.79 -12.71
N GLU A 295 11.62 -23.90 -13.65
CA GLU A 295 12.26 -22.62 -13.32
C GLU A 295 11.41 -21.78 -12.36
N LEU A 296 10.10 -21.68 -12.65
CA LEU A 296 9.16 -20.95 -11.80
C LEU A 296 8.95 -21.64 -10.45
N VAL A 297 8.96 -22.97 -10.38
CA VAL A 297 8.94 -23.71 -9.09
C VAL A 297 10.19 -23.36 -8.26
N GLY A 298 11.36 -23.29 -8.89
CA GLY A 298 12.59 -22.87 -8.24
C GLY A 298 12.49 -21.46 -7.64
N ALA A 299 11.98 -20.51 -8.41
CA ALA A 299 11.74 -19.14 -7.96
C ALA A 299 10.68 -19.06 -6.84
N PHE A 300 9.59 -19.83 -6.95
CA PHE A 300 8.54 -19.91 -5.93
C PHE A 300 9.09 -20.40 -4.59
N LEU A 301 9.97 -21.41 -4.59
CA LEU A 301 10.54 -22.02 -3.39
C LEU A 301 11.59 -21.14 -2.68
N GLN A 302 12.14 -20.15 -3.36
CA GLN A 302 13.04 -19.16 -2.74
C GLN A 302 12.28 -18.11 -1.91
N TYR A 303 11.00 -17.91 -2.19
CA TYR A 303 10.14 -16.95 -1.50
C TYR A 303 9.53 -17.56 -0.21
N ASN A 304 9.71 -16.89 0.93
CA ASN A 304 9.50 -17.49 2.26
C ASN A 304 8.10 -17.31 2.88
N ASP A 305 7.17 -16.59 2.24
CA ASP A 305 5.82 -16.31 2.81
C ASP A 305 4.76 -17.38 2.50
N ASN A 306 5.18 -18.56 2.07
CA ASN A 306 4.25 -19.64 1.73
C ASN A 306 3.94 -20.56 2.92
N THR A 307 2.71 -21.10 2.95
CA THR A 307 2.34 -22.13 3.93
C THR A 307 3.21 -23.37 3.74
N VAL A 308 3.42 -24.10 4.85
CA VAL A 308 4.22 -25.34 4.84
C VAL A 308 3.66 -26.35 3.83
N GLU A 309 2.33 -26.47 3.73
CA GLU A 309 1.69 -27.42 2.82
C GLU A 309 1.95 -27.09 1.33
N ARG A 310 1.83 -25.81 0.95
CA ARG A 310 2.17 -25.32 -0.40
C ARG A 310 3.62 -25.56 -0.72
N ARG A 311 4.52 -25.20 0.20
CA ARG A 311 5.96 -25.39 0.01
C ARG A 311 6.29 -26.86 -0.22
N LEU A 312 5.71 -27.77 0.55
CA LEU A 312 5.92 -29.20 0.37
C LEU A 312 5.37 -29.71 -0.98
N PHE A 313 4.23 -29.19 -1.45
CA PHE A 313 3.71 -29.52 -2.78
C PHE A 313 4.69 -29.13 -3.88
N TYR A 314 5.17 -27.89 -3.88
CA TYR A 314 6.10 -27.41 -4.90
C TYR A 314 7.50 -28.05 -4.79
N GLN A 315 7.95 -28.44 -3.60
CA GLN A 315 9.17 -29.26 -3.44
C GLN A 315 9.03 -30.64 -4.09
N ALA A 316 7.90 -31.31 -3.86
CA ALA A 316 7.61 -32.60 -4.47
C ALA A 316 7.48 -32.48 -6.00
N LEU A 317 6.79 -31.44 -6.47
CA LEU A 317 6.67 -31.13 -7.90
C LEU A 317 8.03 -30.87 -8.54
N ASN A 318 8.90 -30.09 -7.90
CA ASN A 318 10.24 -29.80 -8.41
C ASN A 318 11.04 -31.09 -8.63
N ALA A 319 11.05 -31.98 -7.64
CA ALA A 319 11.78 -33.25 -7.72
C ALA A 319 11.24 -34.18 -8.83
N VAL A 320 9.92 -34.15 -9.07
CA VAL A 320 9.32 -34.90 -10.19
C VAL A 320 9.68 -34.27 -11.54
N LEU A 321 9.64 -32.93 -11.66
CA LEU A 321 10.07 -32.24 -12.87
C LEU A 321 11.56 -32.47 -13.17
N GLU A 322 12.43 -32.50 -12.16
CA GLU A 322 13.85 -32.85 -12.31
C GLU A 322 14.03 -34.22 -12.96
N ILE A 323 13.25 -35.22 -12.53
CA ILE A 323 13.30 -36.57 -13.14
C ILE A 323 12.75 -36.55 -14.57
N LEU A 324 11.66 -35.84 -14.82
CA LEU A 324 11.04 -35.83 -16.15
C LEU A 324 11.86 -35.10 -17.21
N LEU A 325 12.76 -34.21 -16.78
CA LEU A 325 13.65 -33.43 -17.63
C LEU A 325 15.06 -34.03 -17.76
N ASP A 326 15.34 -35.11 -17.03
CA ASP A 326 16.61 -35.83 -17.07
C ASP A 326 16.43 -37.20 -17.74
N ASP A 327 17.04 -37.36 -18.92
CA ASP A 327 16.99 -38.60 -19.71
C ASP A 327 17.62 -39.81 -18.99
N GLU A 328 18.38 -39.61 -17.90
CA GLU A 328 19.00 -40.68 -17.11
C GLU A 328 18.13 -41.19 -15.94
N LEU A 329 16.99 -40.55 -15.65
CA LEU A 329 16.16 -40.83 -14.48
C LEU A 329 14.79 -41.44 -14.86
N GLU A 330 14.35 -42.46 -14.13
CA GLU A 330 13.03 -43.06 -14.30
C GLU A 330 12.13 -42.80 -13.08
N LEU A 331 10.97 -42.16 -13.27
CA LEU A 331 10.06 -41.79 -12.18
C LEU A 331 9.62 -42.98 -11.30
N ALA A 332 9.45 -44.16 -11.92
CA ALA A 332 9.04 -45.38 -11.23
C ALA A 332 10.04 -45.81 -10.14
N ASP A 333 11.33 -45.50 -10.30
CA ASP A 333 12.36 -45.85 -9.33
C ASP A 333 12.26 -45.02 -8.02
N TYR A 334 11.66 -43.83 -8.10
CA TYR A 334 11.60 -42.88 -7.00
C TYR A 334 10.21 -42.79 -6.36
N GLU A 335 9.15 -43.20 -7.06
CA GLU A 335 7.76 -43.03 -6.61
C GLU A 335 7.51 -43.53 -5.18
N MET A 336 8.00 -44.73 -4.84
CA MET A 336 7.84 -45.31 -3.50
C MET A 336 8.41 -44.39 -2.40
N ASN A 337 9.57 -43.81 -2.63
CA ASN A 337 10.23 -42.94 -1.66
C ASN A 337 9.63 -41.54 -1.64
N PHE A 338 9.19 -41.02 -2.79
CA PHE A 338 8.44 -39.77 -2.84
C PHE A 338 7.13 -39.85 -2.05
N ARG A 339 6.36 -40.92 -2.21
CA ARG A 339 5.14 -41.15 -1.41
C ARG A 339 5.45 -41.26 0.08
N ARG A 340 6.57 -41.88 0.46
CA ARG A 340 7.02 -41.95 1.86
C ARG A 340 7.42 -40.60 2.44
N MET A 341 8.06 -39.74 1.64
CA MET A 341 8.52 -38.41 2.07
C MET A 341 7.38 -37.39 2.12
N PHE A 342 6.59 -37.33 1.04
CA PHE A 342 5.63 -36.26 0.81
C PHE A 342 4.17 -36.66 1.06
N GLY A 343 3.89 -37.96 1.25
CA GLY A 343 2.56 -38.51 1.47
C GLY A 343 1.84 -38.84 0.15
N ASP A 344 0.92 -39.80 0.21
CA ASP A 344 0.18 -40.28 -0.96
C ASP A 344 -0.70 -39.22 -1.61
N GLU A 345 -1.38 -38.39 -0.81
CA GLU A 345 -2.28 -37.35 -1.29
C GLU A 345 -1.54 -36.30 -2.11
N ARG A 346 -0.43 -35.77 -1.57
CA ARG A 346 0.39 -34.76 -2.25
C ARG A 346 1.03 -35.30 -3.51
N MET A 347 1.59 -36.52 -3.46
CA MET A 347 2.16 -37.14 -4.66
C MET A 347 1.09 -37.45 -5.71
N GLY A 348 -0.12 -37.83 -5.30
CA GLY A 348 -1.26 -37.96 -6.19
C GLY A 348 -1.59 -36.65 -6.92
N ALA A 349 -1.60 -35.53 -6.20
CA ALA A 349 -1.79 -34.21 -6.79
C ALA A 349 -0.64 -33.79 -7.73
N VAL A 350 0.62 -34.06 -7.36
CA VAL A 350 1.79 -33.79 -8.21
C VAL A 350 1.70 -34.58 -9.51
N PHE A 351 1.51 -35.90 -9.45
CA PHE A 351 1.38 -36.72 -10.65
C PHE A 351 0.17 -36.32 -11.50
N GLY A 352 -0.95 -36.00 -10.86
CA GLY A 352 -2.13 -35.49 -11.54
C GLY A 352 -1.90 -34.14 -12.25
N SER A 353 -1.01 -33.30 -11.70
CA SER A 353 -0.63 -32.03 -12.33
C SER A 353 0.27 -32.25 -13.55
N ILE A 354 1.14 -33.27 -13.52
CA ILE A 354 2.02 -33.64 -14.65
C ILE A 354 1.21 -34.27 -15.81
N ASP A 355 0.28 -35.18 -15.50
CA ASP A 355 -0.50 -35.90 -16.51
C ASP A 355 -1.76 -35.15 -16.99
N LYS A 356 -1.96 -33.91 -16.51
CA LYS A 356 -3.11 -33.02 -16.78
C LYS A 356 -4.46 -33.51 -16.21
N SER A 357 -4.51 -34.58 -15.42
CA SER A 357 -5.76 -35.01 -14.75
C SER A 357 -6.21 -34.06 -13.64
N VAL A 358 -5.27 -33.30 -13.05
CA VAL A 358 -5.53 -32.21 -12.11
C VAL A 358 -4.97 -30.93 -12.71
N ARG A 359 -5.86 -30.07 -13.21
CA ARG A 359 -5.49 -28.71 -13.64
C ARG A 359 -5.62 -27.75 -12.46
N PHE A 360 -4.64 -26.87 -12.30
CA PHE A 360 -4.64 -25.78 -11.33
C PHE A 360 -4.82 -26.21 -9.87
N TYR A 361 -3.93 -27.06 -9.37
CA TYR A 361 -4.04 -27.64 -8.03
C TYR A 361 -4.26 -26.59 -6.93
N GLY A 362 -5.26 -26.82 -6.09
CA GLY A 362 -5.67 -25.93 -5.00
C GLY A 362 -6.63 -24.81 -5.42
N LEU A 363 -6.69 -24.44 -6.70
CA LEU A 363 -7.62 -23.43 -7.19
C LEU A 363 -8.99 -24.06 -7.47
N THR A 364 -10.04 -23.56 -6.82
CA THR A 364 -11.40 -23.99 -7.12
C THR A 364 -11.92 -23.29 -8.38
N PRO A 365 -12.82 -23.91 -9.17
CA PRO A 365 -13.47 -23.23 -10.28
C PRO A 365 -14.24 -21.99 -9.82
N THR A 366 -14.05 -20.87 -10.54
CA THR A 366 -14.77 -19.61 -10.33
C THR A 366 -15.41 -19.14 -11.64
N SER A 367 -15.99 -17.95 -11.65
CA SER A 367 -16.49 -17.30 -12.86
C SER A 367 -16.65 -15.80 -12.66
N ILE A 368 -16.93 -15.08 -13.74
CA ILE A 368 -17.30 -13.65 -13.73
C ILE A 368 -18.57 -13.33 -12.91
N LYS A 369 -19.35 -14.34 -12.51
CA LYS A 369 -20.48 -14.15 -11.59
C LYS A 369 -20.05 -14.02 -10.13
N LEU A 370 -18.80 -14.37 -9.82
CA LEU A 370 -18.19 -14.31 -8.49
C LEU A 370 -18.90 -15.19 -7.45
N GLU A 371 -19.57 -16.25 -7.91
CA GLU A 371 -20.29 -17.20 -7.07
C GLU A 371 -19.34 -17.87 -6.06
N GLY A 372 -19.73 -17.89 -4.78
CA GLY A 372 -18.90 -18.44 -3.70
C GLY A 372 -17.84 -17.49 -3.13
N LEU A 373 -17.71 -16.26 -3.68
CA LEU A 373 -16.79 -15.23 -3.16
C LEU A 373 -17.50 -14.34 -2.14
N ASP A 374 -17.79 -14.89 -0.95
CA ASP A 374 -18.56 -14.23 0.10
C ASP A 374 -17.97 -12.89 0.57
N ARG A 375 -16.64 -12.75 0.57
CA ARG A 375 -15.97 -11.48 0.89
C ARG A 375 -16.30 -10.42 -0.15
N HIS A 376 -16.16 -10.75 -1.44
CA HIS A 376 -16.52 -9.82 -2.52
C HIS A 376 -18.02 -9.48 -2.53
N HIS A 377 -18.90 -10.44 -2.26
CA HIS A 377 -20.33 -10.16 -2.15
C HIS A 377 -20.67 -9.22 -0.98
N ARG A 378 -20.00 -9.37 0.17
CA ARG A 378 -20.15 -8.42 1.29
C ARG A 378 -19.71 -6.99 0.93
N LEU A 379 -18.62 -6.86 0.16
CA LEU A 379 -18.19 -5.57 -0.39
C LEU A 379 -19.28 -4.99 -1.31
N MET A 380 -19.79 -5.79 -2.23
CA MET A 380 -20.85 -5.37 -3.15
C MET A 380 -22.15 -4.98 -2.43
N ASP A 381 -22.53 -5.69 -1.37
CA ASP A 381 -23.71 -5.36 -0.58
C ASP A 381 -23.53 -4.04 0.20
N SER A 382 -22.33 -3.78 0.69
CA SER A 382 -21.98 -2.48 1.28
C SER A 382 -22.06 -1.36 0.25
N TYR A 383 -21.56 -1.60 -0.96
CA TYR A 383 -21.65 -0.65 -2.08
C TYR A 383 -23.10 -0.38 -2.52
N LYS A 384 -23.95 -1.41 -2.58
CA LYS A 384 -25.39 -1.27 -2.87
C LYS A 384 -26.11 -0.42 -1.84
N LYS A 385 -25.77 -0.53 -0.54
CA LYS A 385 -26.33 0.33 0.52
C LYS A 385 -26.00 1.80 0.28
N LEU A 386 -24.75 2.11 -0.10
CA LEU A 386 -24.33 3.47 -0.42
C LEU A 386 -25.09 4.03 -1.62
N HIS A 387 -25.27 3.25 -2.68
CA HIS A 387 -26.07 3.65 -3.85
C HIS A 387 -27.54 3.88 -3.51
N ALA A 388 -28.14 3.00 -2.72
CA ALA A 388 -29.52 3.16 -2.27
C ALA A 388 -29.72 4.44 -1.44
N ALA A 389 -28.76 4.77 -0.57
CA ALA A 389 -28.80 6.01 0.22
C ALA A 389 -28.66 7.26 -0.67
N ARG A 390 -27.70 7.28 -1.61
CA ARG A 390 -27.52 8.37 -2.59
C ARG A 390 -28.73 8.54 -3.51
N GLY A 391 -29.42 7.46 -3.85
CA GLY A 391 -30.65 7.51 -4.63
C GLY A 391 -31.80 8.21 -3.89
N LYS A 392 -31.86 8.07 -2.57
CA LYS A 392 -32.89 8.72 -1.73
C LYS A 392 -32.61 10.21 -1.48
N SER A 393 -31.35 10.62 -1.49
CA SER A 393 -30.98 12.03 -1.28
C SER A 393 -31.18 12.91 -2.52
N LYS A 394 -31.36 12.31 -3.70
CA LYS A 394 -31.77 13.03 -4.91
C LYS A 394 -33.26 13.35 -4.80
N ASP A 395 -33.58 14.55 -4.31
CA ASP A 395 -34.94 15.08 -4.26
C ASP A 395 -35.56 15.08 -5.68
N PRO A 396 -36.76 14.49 -5.91
CA PRO A 396 -37.42 14.46 -7.22
C PRO A 396 -37.83 15.85 -7.78
N ASN A 397 -37.64 16.93 -7.03
CA ASN A 397 -37.99 18.30 -7.44
C ASN A 397 -36.79 19.23 -7.71
N GLY A 398 -35.62 18.67 -8.07
CA GLY A 398 -34.59 19.36 -8.86
C GLY A 398 -34.37 20.85 -8.58
N LEU A 399 -33.76 21.16 -7.45
CA LEU A 399 -33.02 22.42 -7.25
C LEU A 399 -31.72 22.07 -6.52
N SER A 400 -30.69 21.74 -7.29
CA SER A 400 -29.32 21.87 -6.79
C SER A 400 -29.02 23.36 -6.73
N ASN A 401 -28.94 23.91 -5.52
CA ASN A 401 -28.35 25.23 -5.32
C ASN A 401 -26.87 25.11 -5.68
N THR A 402 -26.53 25.63 -6.86
CA THR A 402 -25.17 25.99 -7.29
C THR A 402 -24.57 27.04 -6.38
#